data_AF-A0A9P1C2Z5-F1
#
_entry.id   AF-A0A9P1C2Z5-F1
#
_cell.length_a   1.000
_cell.length_b   1.000
_cell.length_c   1.000
_cell.angle_alpha   90.00
_cell.angle_beta   90.00
_cell.angle_gamma   90.00
#
_symmetry.space_group_name_H-M   'P 1'
#
loop_
_entity.id
_entity.type
_entity.pdbx_description
1 polymer ?
#
loop_
_entity_poly.entity_id
_entity_poly.type
_entity_poly.pdbx_seq_one_letter_code
_entity_poly.pdbx_strand_id
1 'polypeptide(L)'
;MDAQDRDIMSADFGDSPWYCDAGTLTWTSRPRLYWITWELQGMKGASLSDGSSGAPREVRLEAYQDLEEVCCEGWIKVDPSRPFPTFTTARPRAKPGHKPAGIHTCNSQDLERWVADRYRFPPYQYTSKNLLVNKHDVLRLPTIEEKEYMLGFPVGYTSSCSPKQLRGTTAHADTRHTLVGNTWSVPVIAWFISQLCGPLGLCPLYTPQQIVDFLNPVHQTFLQSRLWRAPVRPLRGPAPAASPNLVAQLGQLVSVKGEDILLTADPNAVELRQQMNEAAVKVQALERGRKARKQVASEAGSSKHGSSRGEDQQQSQHFVTSVSDAPAVSDAPAEPETPKTPKVERSHSAEGSDDEAGFGEDELSPVTPAITIVQPTGGEGASHPPSEQPGGLSLKSMEV
;
A
#
# COMPACT_ATOMS: atom_id res chain seq x y z
N MET A 1 -7.04 -0.44 25.19
CA MET A 1 -6.18 0.24 26.18
C MET A 1 -7.11 0.73 27.25
N ASP A 2 -6.87 0.36 28.50
CA ASP A 2 -7.67 0.92 29.59
C ASP A 2 -7.22 2.35 29.92
N ALA A 3 -7.93 3.00 30.84
CA ALA A 3 -7.62 4.38 31.21
C ALA A 3 -6.24 4.50 31.87
N GLN A 4 -5.81 3.50 32.65
CA GLN A 4 -4.54 3.53 33.36
C GLN A 4 -3.36 3.47 32.41
N ASP A 5 -3.36 2.53 31.46
CA ASP A 5 -2.33 2.41 30.41
C ASP A 5 -2.22 3.71 29.61
N ARG A 6 -3.37 4.29 29.25
CA ARG A 6 -3.44 5.55 28.52
C ARG A 6 -2.82 6.69 29.32
N ASP A 7 -3.16 6.81 30.60
CA ASP A 7 -2.69 7.91 31.45
C ASP A 7 -1.17 7.79 31.70
N ILE A 8 -0.64 6.57 31.86
CA ILE A 8 0.81 6.31 31.93
C ILE A 8 1.50 6.77 30.63
N MET A 9 0.98 6.37 29.47
CA MET A 9 1.54 6.79 28.18
C MET A 9 1.45 8.30 27.98
N SER A 10 0.33 8.93 28.36
CA SER A 10 0.19 10.38 28.27
C SER A 10 1.15 11.15 29.17
N ALA A 11 1.41 10.65 30.38
CA ALA A 11 2.40 11.25 31.27
C ALA A 11 3.81 11.17 30.67
N ASP A 12 4.16 10.04 30.03
CA ASP A 12 5.47 9.84 29.40
C ASP A 12 5.65 10.70 28.13
N PHE A 13 4.64 10.73 27.26
CA PHE A 13 4.67 11.56 26.04
C PHE A 13 4.51 13.06 26.32
N GLY A 14 3.97 13.43 27.48
CA GLY A 14 3.69 14.82 27.84
C GLY A 14 2.44 15.42 27.16
N ASP A 15 1.59 14.60 26.55
CA ASP A 15 0.36 15.04 25.87
C ASP A 15 -0.75 13.98 25.91
N SER A 16 -2.00 14.42 25.73
CA SER A 16 -3.18 13.56 25.60
C SER A 16 -3.26 12.95 24.19
N PRO A 17 -3.64 11.67 24.03
CA PRO A 17 -3.74 11.08 22.71
C PRO A 17 -4.91 11.64 21.91
N TRP A 18 -4.79 11.49 20.59
CA TRP A 18 -5.88 11.59 19.64
C TRP A 18 -6.51 10.22 19.42
N TYR A 19 -7.80 10.10 19.69
CA TYR A 19 -8.65 9.01 19.24
C TYR A 19 -9.01 9.21 17.77
N CYS A 20 -8.84 8.17 16.95
CA CYS A 20 -9.29 8.16 15.57
C CYS A 20 -9.74 6.75 15.18
N ASP A 21 -10.91 6.65 14.56
CA ASP A 21 -11.43 5.41 13.98
C ASP A 21 -11.38 5.49 12.45
N ALA A 22 -10.80 4.47 11.81
CA ALA A 22 -10.76 4.33 10.36
C ALA A 22 -12.14 4.01 9.73
N GLY A 23 -13.15 3.64 10.53
CA GLY A 23 -14.45 3.17 10.05
C GLY A 23 -15.31 4.20 9.33
N THR A 24 -15.03 5.50 9.50
CA THR A 24 -15.68 6.59 8.77
C THR A 24 -14.89 7.02 7.52
N LEU A 25 -13.66 6.52 7.38
CA LEU A 25 -12.75 6.78 6.27
C LEU A 25 -12.69 5.60 5.28
N THR A 26 -12.90 4.39 5.79
CA THR A 26 -12.80 3.10 5.08
C THR A 26 -13.87 2.15 5.62
N TRP A 27 -14.03 0.99 4.99
CA TRP A 27 -14.99 -0.03 5.46
C TRP A 27 -14.55 -0.86 6.68
N THR A 28 -13.55 -0.43 7.46
CA THR A 28 -13.09 -1.15 8.66
C THR A 28 -12.98 -0.23 9.87
N SER A 29 -13.76 -0.51 10.92
CA SER A 29 -13.60 0.16 12.22
C SER A 29 -12.31 -0.30 12.87
N ARG A 30 -11.43 0.64 13.17
CA ARG A 30 -10.15 0.46 13.84
C ARG A 30 -9.88 1.65 14.77
N PRO A 31 -10.63 1.76 15.89
CA PRO A 31 -10.40 2.79 16.89
C PRO A 31 -9.00 2.65 17.48
N ARG A 32 -8.21 3.73 17.42
CA ARG A 32 -6.83 3.78 17.94
C ARG A 32 -6.55 5.12 18.60
N LEU A 33 -5.62 5.10 19.53
CA LEU A 33 -5.05 6.27 20.18
C LEU A 33 -3.69 6.59 19.56
N TYR A 34 -3.45 7.86 19.25
CA TYR A 34 -2.23 8.37 18.63
C TYR A 34 -1.66 9.51 19.49
N TRP A 35 -0.44 9.35 19.98
CA TRP A 35 0.30 10.44 20.64
C TRP A 35 1.08 11.18 19.58
N ILE A 36 0.58 12.36 19.21
CA ILE A 36 1.08 13.16 18.10
C ILE A 36 1.63 14.46 18.68
N THR A 37 2.88 14.79 18.36
CA THR A 37 3.61 15.95 18.90
C THR A 37 3.59 17.16 17.98
N TRP A 38 2.84 17.10 16.87
CA TRP A 38 2.66 18.21 15.94
C TRP A 38 1.19 18.64 15.89
N GLU A 39 0.97 19.88 15.46
CA GLU A 39 -0.38 20.44 15.35
C GLU A 39 -1.17 19.76 14.22
N LEU A 40 -2.44 19.49 14.48
CA LEU A 40 -3.39 18.97 13.49
C LEU A 40 -4.34 20.09 13.09
N GLN A 41 -4.68 20.16 11.81
CA GLN A 41 -5.60 21.16 11.28
C GLN A 41 -6.87 20.51 10.75
N GLY A 42 -8.01 21.12 11.10
CA GLY A 42 -9.30 20.75 10.54
C GLY A 42 -9.34 21.08 9.04
N MET A 43 -9.95 20.22 8.25
CA MET A 43 -10.12 20.43 6.81
C MET A 43 -11.37 19.72 6.30
N LYS A 44 -11.71 19.87 5.01
CA LYS A 44 -12.85 19.16 4.44
C LYS A 44 -12.71 17.65 4.68
N GLY A 45 -13.68 17.06 5.37
CA GLY A 45 -13.68 15.65 5.75
C GLY A 45 -12.86 15.31 7.00
N ALA A 46 -12.21 16.28 7.67
CA ALA A 46 -11.49 16.05 8.91
C ALA A 46 -11.93 17.06 9.99
N SER A 47 -12.54 16.57 11.06
CA SER A 47 -12.90 17.37 12.23
C SER A 47 -12.10 16.98 13.46
N LEU A 48 -11.77 17.97 14.27
CA LEU A 48 -10.98 17.85 15.49
C LEU A 48 -11.87 18.28 16.66
N SER A 49 -11.82 17.56 17.77
CA SER A 49 -12.44 17.98 19.03
C SER A 49 -11.53 17.68 20.20
N ASP A 50 -11.51 18.55 21.20
CA ASP A 50 -10.58 18.47 22.34
C ASP A 50 -10.95 17.37 23.36
N GLY A 51 -12.03 16.63 23.11
CA GLY A 51 -12.59 15.68 24.07
C GLY A 51 -13.24 16.38 25.28
N SER A 52 -14.00 15.63 26.07
CA SER A 52 -14.44 16.09 27.39
C SER A 52 -13.34 15.87 28.43
N SER A 53 -13.47 16.49 29.61
CA SER A 53 -12.49 16.30 30.70
C SER A 53 -12.23 14.83 30.99
N GLY A 54 -10.99 14.37 30.76
CA GLY A 54 -10.54 12.98 30.95
C GLY A 54 -10.77 12.04 29.75
N ALA A 55 -11.42 12.51 28.68
CA ALA A 55 -11.52 11.79 27.41
C ALA A 55 -10.34 12.16 26.48
N PRO A 56 -9.92 11.24 25.59
CA PRO A 56 -8.94 11.59 24.56
C PRO A 56 -9.53 12.66 23.62
N ARG A 57 -8.66 13.47 23.01
CA ARG A 57 -9.04 14.33 21.89
C ARG A 57 -9.49 13.45 20.73
N GLU A 58 -10.39 13.90 19.87
CA GLU A 58 -10.90 13.08 18.75
C GLU A 58 -10.59 13.72 17.40
N VAL A 59 -10.06 12.89 16.49
CA VAL A 59 -9.98 13.17 15.06
C VAL A 59 -10.99 12.27 14.34
N ARG A 60 -11.95 12.90 13.68
CA ARG A 60 -12.93 12.20 12.83
C ARG A 60 -12.62 12.47 11.36
N LEU A 61 -12.30 11.40 10.64
CA LEU A 61 -11.97 11.42 9.21
C LEU A 61 -13.10 10.80 8.40
N GLU A 62 -13.65 11.54 7.46
CA GLU A 62 -14.79 11.13 6.63
C GLU A 62 -14.39 11.14 5.15
N ALA A 63 -14.65 10.01 4.49
CA ALA A 63 -14.54 9.88 3.05
C ALA A 63 -15.55 8.84 2.53
N TYR A 64 -15.78 8.89 1.23
CA TYR A 64 -16.55 7.90 0.51
C TYR A 64 -15.62 6.88 -0.15
N GLN A 65 -15.89 5.60 0.11
CA GLN A 65 -15.29 4.46 -0.58
C GLN A 65 -16.43 3.56 -1.05
N ASP A 66 -16.49 3.26 -2.34
CA ASP A 66 -17.54 2.38 -2.86
C ASP A 66 -17.35 0.96 -2.31
N LEU A 67 -18.39 0.45 -1.64
CA LEU A 67 -18.39 -0.89 -1.06
C LEU A 67 -18.23 -1.97 -2.14
N GLU A 68 -18.70 -1.69 -3.34
CA GLU A 68 -18.54 -2.59 -4.48
C GLU A 68 -17.07 -2.78 -4.85
N GLU A 69 -16.26 -1.73 -4.83
CA GLU A 69 -14.84 -1.84 -5.14
C GLU A 69 -14.04 -2.62 -4.08
N VAL A 70 -14.59 -2.68 -2.88
CA VAL A 70 -13.97 -3.27 -1.70
C VAL A 70 -14.24 -4.77 -1.58
N CYS A 71 -15.41 -5.23 -2.04
CA CYS A 71 -15.82 -6.63 -1.99
C CYS A 71 -15.50 -7.34 -3.30
N CYS A 72 -15.09 -8.61 -3.23
CA CYS A 72 -14.95 -9.46 -4.40
C CYS A 72 -16.26 -9.54 -5.20
N GLU A 73 -16.15 -9.79 -6.50
CA GLU A 73 -17.31 -9.89 -7.39
C GLU A 73 -18.31 -10.94 -6.89
N GLY A 74 -19.61 -10.59 -6.91
CA GLY A 74 -20.69 -11.47 -6.46
C GLY A 74 -20.87 -11.54 -4.95
N TRP A 75 -20.10 -10.78 -4.17
CA TRP A 75 -20.22 -10.66 -2.72
C TRP A 75 -20.65 -9.25 -2.33
N ILE A 76 -21.60 -9.19 -1.41
CA ILE A 76 -22.09 -7.94 -0.83
C ILE A 76 -22.05 -8.04 0.70
N LYS A 77 -21.81 -6.92 1.38
CA LYS A 77 -21.90 -6.87 2.85
C LYS A 77 -23.36 -7.01 3.26
N VAL A 78 -23.61 -7.89 4.24
CA VAL A 78 -24.97 -8.14 4.75
C VAL A 78 -25.59 -6.87 5.35
N ASP A 79 -24.79 -6.09 6.07
CA ASP A 79 -25.22 -4.82 6.66
C ASP A 79 -24.35 -3.66 6.16
N PRO A 80 -24.74 -2.95 5.09
CA PRO A 80 -23.96 -1.85 4.53
C PRO A 80 -24.03 -0.57 5.38
N SER A 81 -24.83 -0.51 6.44
CA SER A 81 -24.97 0.70 7.27
C SER A 81 -23.77 0.95 8.21
N ARG A 82 -22.87 -0.03 8.34
CA ARG A 82 -21.72 0.00 9.25
C ARG A 82 -20.48 -0.61 8.61
N PRO A 83 -19.28 -0.17 9.00
CA PRO A 83 -18.04 -0.84 8.61
C PRO A 83 -17.95 -2.26 9.21
N PHE A 84 -17.00 -3.04 8.70
CA PHE A 84 -16.56 -4.26 9.36
C PHE A 84 -15.92 -3.93 10.72
N PRO A 85 -16.02 -4.84 11.70
CA PRO A 85 -15.33 -4.64 12.96
C PRO A 85 -13.81 -4.75 12.75
N THR A 86 -13.04 -4.34 13.76
CA THR A 86 -11.58 -4.42 13.70
C THR A 86 -11.11 -5.82 13.36
N PHE A 87 -10.28 -5.92 12.30
CA PHE A 87 -9.63 -7.17 11.98
C PHE A 87 -8.64 -7.54 13.08
N THR A 88 -8.76 -8.76 13.58
CA THR A 88 -7.92 -9.29 14.65
C THR A 88 -6.99 -10.37 14.13
N THR A 89 -6.01 -10.74 14.95
CA THR A 89 -5.11 -11.84 14.63
C THR A 89 -5.85 -13.15 14.44
N ALA A 90 -5.46 -13.93 13.43
CA ALA A 90 -5.96 -15.29 13.25
C ALA A 90 -5.25 -16.22 14.24
N ARG A 91 -6.01 -16.90 15.09
CA ARG A 91 -5.48 -17.85 16.07
C ARG A 91 -6.35 -19.11 16.10
N PRO A 92 -6.27 -19.98 15.08
CA PRO A 92 -7.05 -21.21 15.07
C PRO A 92 -6.73 -22.09 16.29
N ARG A 93 -7.76 -22.62 16.93
CA ARG A 93 -7.67 -23.44 18.15
C ARG A 93 -8.61 -24.64 18.06
N ALA A 94 -8.37 -25.66 18.87
CA ALA A 94 -9.26 -26.81 18.98
C ALA A 94 -10.47 -26.55 19.90
N LYS A 95 -10.35 -25.58 20.80
CA LYS A 95 -11.35 -25.21 21.82
C LYS A 95 -11.47 -23.69 21.91
N PRO A 96 -12.63 -23.16 22.34
CA PRO A 96 -12.81 -21.73 22.53
C PRO A 96 -11.85 -21.20 23.60
N GLY A 97 -11.38 -19.97 23.44
CA GLY A 97 -10.61 -19.28 24.48
C GLY A 97 -11.44 -18.92 25.71
N HIS A 98 -10.79 -18.49 26.80
CA HIS A 98 -11.49 -17.99 27.98
C HIS A 98 -12.25 -16.69 27.67
N LYS A 99 -13.54 -16.64 28.01
CA LYS A 99 -14.43 -15.46 27.84
C LYS A 99 -14.22 -14.73 26.50
N PRO A 100 -14.50 -15.39 25.37
CA PRO A 100 -14.20 -14.83 24.06
C PRO A 100 -15.04 -13.57 23.80
N ALA A 101 -14.39 -12.52 23.29
CA ALA A 101 -14.99 -11.20 23.13
C ALA A 101 -16.26 -11.26 22.27
N GLY A 102 -17.35 -10.64 22.76
CA GLY A 102 -18.62 -10.52 22.04
C GLY A 102 -19.41 -11.83 21.89
N ILE A 103 -19.09 -12.89 22.64
CA ILE A 103 -19.86 -14.14 22.59
C ILE A 103 -21.35 -13.94 22.95
N HIS A 104 -21.64 -13.02 23.87
CA HIS A 104 -23.01 -12.72 24.33
C HIS A 104 -23.87 -12.04 23.25
N THR A 105 -23.26 -11.48 22.20
CA THR A 105 -23.99 -10.88 21.07
C THR A 105 -24.23 -11.86 19.92
N CYS A 106 -23.77 -13.11 20.04
CA CYS A 106 -23.82 -14.12 18.99
C CYS A 106 -25.03 -15.03 19.17
N ASN A 107 -25.72 -15.34 18.07
CA ASN A 107 -26.75 -16.38 18.06
C ASN A 107 -26.15 -17.77 17.77
N SER A 108 -26.96 -18.82 17.82
CA SER A 108 -26.50 -20.20 17.59
C SER A 108 -25.82 -20.40 16.23
N GLN A 109 -26.32 -19.79 15.16
CA GLN A 109 -25.73 -19.90 13.82
C GLN A 109 -24.36 -19.20 13.72
N ASP A 110 -24.21 -18.06 14.40
CA ASP A 110 -22.93 -17.35 14.50
C ASP A 110 -21.88 -18.23 15.20
N LEU A 111 -22.29 -18.91 16.28
CA LEU A 111 -21.43 -19.81 17.04
C LEU A 111 -21.09 -21.08 16.25
N GLU A 112 -22.02 -21.64 15.49
CA GLU A 112 -21.77 -22.77 14.58
C GLU A 112 -20.70 -22.42 13.53
N ARG A 113 -20.80 -21.26 12.89
CA ARG A 113 -19.77 -20.76 11.96
C ARG A 113 -18.42 -20.58 12.64
N TRP A 114 -18.42 -20.00 13.84
CA TRP A 114 -17.21 -19.77 14.62
C TRP A 114 -16.50 -21.08 15.02
N VAL A 115 -17.28 -22.09 15.43
CA VAL A 115 -16.78 -23.43 15.75
C VAL A 115 -16.24 -24.12 14.49
N ALA A 116 -16.96 -24.03 13.37
CA ALA A 116 -16.55 -24.61 12.09
C ALA A 116 -15.22 -24.03 11.59
N ASP A 117 -14.96 -22.74 11.84
CA ASP A 117 -13.68 -22.09 11.55
C ASP A 117 -12.66 -22.20 12.71
N ARG A 118 -12.76 -23.24 13.54
CA ARG A 118 -11.78 -23.56 14.60
C ARG A 118 -11.49 -22.38 15.54
N TYR A 119 -12.52 -21.62 15.90
CA TYR A 119 -12.40 -20.49 16.81
C TYR A 119 -11.36 -19.43 16.38
N ARG A 120 -11.08 -19.32 15.07
CA ARG A 120 -9.94 -18.58 14.50
C ARG A 120 -9.94 -17.09 14.83
N PHE A 121 -11.10 -16.45 14.80
CA PHE A 121 -11.30 -15.05 15.17
C PHE A 121 -12.26 -14.93 16.35
N PRO A 122 -12.41 -13.76 16.99
CA PRO A 122 -13.47 -13.55 17.99
C PRO A 122 -14.87 -13.83 17.44
N PRO A 123 -15.79 -14.39 18.25
CA PRO A 123 -17.10 -14.85 17.79
C PRO A 123 -17.95 -13.73 17.18
N TYR A 124 -17.83 -12.49 17.67
CA TYR A 124 -18.59 -11.36 17.10
C TYR A 124 -18.29 -11.12 15.60
N GLN A 125 -17.14 -11.57 15.09
CA GLN A 125 -16.85 -11.42 13.65
C GLN A 125 -17.76 -12.29 12.79
N TYR A 126 -18.27 -13.38 13.34
CA TYR A 126 -19.13 -14.35 12.64
C TYR A 126 -20.63 -14.00 12.70
N THR A 127 -20.99 -12.86 13.32
CA THR A 127 -22.37 -12.36 13.31
C THR A 127 -22.77 -11.92 11.91
N SER A 128 -23.97 -12.27 11.43
CA SER A 128 -24.41 -12.00 10.05
C SER A 128 -24.15 -10.56 9.58
N LYS A 129 -24.35 -9.54 10.43
CA LYS A 129 -24.08 -8.12 10.11
C LYS A 129 -22.63 -7.78 9.75
N ASN A 130 -21.70 -8.64 10.15
CA ASN A 130 -20.26 -8.50 9.89
C ASN A 130 -19.78 -9.43 8.76
N LEU A 131 -20.68 -10.12 8.06
CA LEU A 131 -20.38 -11.05 6.98
C LEU A 131 -20.68 -10.46 5.60
N LEU A 132 -20.12 -11.12 4.60
CA LEU A 132 -20.46 -11.00 3.20
C LEU A 132 -21.40 -12.13 2.81
N VAL A 133 -22.35 -11.84 1.92
CA VAL A 133 -23.29 -12.80 1.34
C VAL A 133 -23.18 -12.78 -0.18
N ASN A 134 -23.37 -13.94 -0.82
CA ASN A 134 -23.44 -14.04 -2.27
C ASN A 134 -24.87 -14.38 -2.74
N LYS A 135 -25.07 -14.49 -4.06
CA LYS A 135 -26.36 -14.86 -4.68
C LYS A 135 -26.92 -16.24 -4.30
N HIS A 136 -26.14 -17.06 -3.60
CA HIS A 136 -26.51 -18.40 -3.14
C HIS A 136 -26.71 -18.43 -1.61
N ASP A 137 -26.85 -17.26 -0.98
CA ASP A 137 -26.99 -17.08 0.47
C ASP A 137 -25.83 -17.68 1.29
N VAL A 138 -24.67 -17.88 0.66
CA VAL A 138 -23.47 -18.32 1.36
C VAL A 138 -22.87 -17.14 2.10
N LEU A 139 -22.65 -17.32 3.40
CA LEU A 139 -22.04 -16.31 4.28
C LEU A 139 -20.55 -16.58 4.49
N ARG A 140 -19.73 -15.52 4.42
CA ARG A 140 -18.30 -15.60 4.76
C ARG A 140 -17.76 -14.32 5.38
N LEU A 141 -16.61 -14.45 6.04
CA LEU A 141 -15.78 -13.32 6.42
C LEU A 141 -15.10 -12.70 5.18
N PRO A 142 -14.67 -11.43 5.25
CA PRO A 142 -13.79 -10.85 4.24
C PRO A 142 -12.51 -11.68 4.04
N THR A 143 -12.10 -11.85 2.79
CA THR A 143 -10.82 -12.50 2.43
C THR A 143 -9.65 -11.64 2.88
N ILE A 144 -8.44 -12.19 2.84
CA ILE A 144 -7.26 -11.42 3.18
C ILE A 144 -7.02 -10.26 2.21
N GLU A 145 -7.29 -10.45 0.92
CA GLU A 145 -7.18 -9.41 -0.11
C GLU A 145 -8.17 -8.25 0.12
N GLU A 146 -9.43 -8.57 0.48
CA GLU A 146 -10.43 -7.56 0.83
C GLU A 146 -10.01 -6.78 2.09
N LYS A 147 -9.44 -7.46 3.11
CA LYS A 147 -8.93 -6.82 4.32
C LYS A 147 -7.72 -5.92 4.04
N GLU A 148 -6.80 -6.33 3.17
CA GLU A 148 -5.67 -5.51 2.71
C GLU A 148 -6.18 -4.23 2.05
N TYR A 149 -7.12 -4.36 1.10
CA TYR A 149 -7.70 -3.23 0.38
C TYR A 149 -8.44 -2.25 1.31
N MET A 150 -9.29 -2.74 2.22
CA MET A 150 -10.00 -1.91 3.20
C MET A 150 -9.05 -1.10 4.09
N LEU A 151 -7.87 -1.63 4.41
CA LEU A 151 -6.87 -0.94 5.22
C LEU A 151 -5.90 -0.10 4.37
N GLY A 152 -6.12 0.01 3.06
CA GLY A 152 -5.37 0.83 2.11
C GLY A 152 -4.08 0.18 1.59
N PHE A 153 -3.85 -1.10 1.87
CA PHE A 153 -2.74 -1.84 1.29
C PHE A 153 -3.03 -2.27 -0.15
N PRO A 154 -2.00 -2.37 -1.00
CA PRO A 154 -2.11 -3.12 -2.24
C PRO A 154 -2.66 -4.54 -2.03
N VAL A 155 -3.50 -5.01 -2.95
CA VAL A 155 -3.96 -6.40 -2.94
C VAL A 155 -2.76 -7.34 -3.10
N GLY A 156 -2.62 -8.30 -2.19
CA GLY A 156 -1.48 -9.21 -2.14
C GLY A 156 -0.25 -8.65 -1.42
N TYR A 157 -0.34 -7.50 -0.74
CA TYR A 157 0.79 -6.88 -0.03
C TYR A 157 1.48 -7.83 0.95
N THR A 158 0.71 -8.65 1.68
CA THR A 158 1.26 -9.61 2.64
C THR A 158 1.59 -10.98 2.04
N SER A 159 1.43 -11.19 0.72
CA SER A 159 1.63 -12.50 0.05
C SER A 159 3.06 -13.06 0.18
N SER A 160 4.04 -12.20 0.47
CA SER A 160 5.44 -12.58 0.62
C SER A 160 5.87 -12.76 2.08
N CYS A 161 4.95 -12.76 3.04
CA CYS A 161 5.25 -12.89 4.48
C CYS A 161 5.76 -14.27 4.91
N SER A 162 5.80 -15.24 3.99
CA SER A 162 6.29 -16.59 4.26
C SER A 162 7.17 -17.11 3.12
N PRO A 163 8.07 -18.07 3.40
CA PRO A 163 8.83 -18.78 2.38
C PRO A 163 7.94 -19.32 1.27
N LYS A 164 8.44 -19.32 0.03
CA LYS A 164 7.66 -19.69 -1.17
C LYS A 164 6.95 -21.04 -1.04
N GLN A 165 7.57 -22.01 -0.35
CA GLN A 165 7.02 -23.35 -0.12
C GLN A 165 5.76 -23.36 0.77
N LEU A 166 5.61 -22.37 1.65
CA LEU A 166 4.47 -22.27 2.58
C LEU A 166 3.35 -21.39 2.03
N ARG A 167 3.57 -20.66 0.93
CA ARG A 167 2.57 -19.78 0.34
C ARG A 167 1.40 -20.61 -0.19
N GLY A 168 0.19 -20.13 0.08
CA GLY A 168 -1.07 -20.82 -0.25
C GLY A 168 -1.57 -21.81 0.82
N THR A 169 -0.77 -22.12 1.84
CA THR A 169 -1.23 -22.93 2.98
C THR A 169 -2.18 -22.14 3.90
N THR A 170 -2.98 -22.84 4.71
CA THR A 170 -3.80 -22.21 5.75
C THR A 170 -2.95 -21.42 6.75
N ALA A 171 -1.79 -21.95 7.15
CA ALA A 171 -0.86 -21.26 8.05
C ALA A 171 -0.35 -19.94 7.47
N HIS A 172 -0.09 -19.91 6.15
CA HIS A 172 0.24 -18.68 5.46
C HIS A 172 -0.92 -17.69 5.45
N ALA A 173 -2.15 -18.13 5.16
CA ALA A 173 -3.33 -17.26 5.24
C ALA A 173 -3.55 -16.69 6.66
N ASP A 174 -3.35 -17.50 7.70
CA ASP A 174 -3.41 -17.07 9.10
C ASP A 174 -2.34 -16.06 9.47
N THR A 175 -1.13 -16.26 8.96
CA THR A 175 -0.02 -15.31 9.13
C THR A 175 -0.37 -13.97 8.50
N ARG A 176 -0.88 -13.98 7.26
CA ARG A 176 -1.32 -12.76 6.58
C ARG A 176 -2.44 -12.05 7.34
N HIS A 177 -3.48 -12.77 7.76
CA HIS A 177 -4.55 -12.19 8.58
C HIS A 177 -4.03 -11.62 9.90
N THR A 178 -3.05 -12.26 10.51
CA THR A 178 -2.39 -11.78 11.73
C THR A 178 -1.63 -10.48 11.50
N LEU A 179 -0.86 -10.37 10.42
CA LEU A 179 -0.14 -9.15 10.07
C LEU A 179 -1.10 -7.99 9.79
N VAL A 180 -2.14 -8.23 8.98
CA VAL A 180 -3.18 -7.23 8.67
C VAL A 180 -3.99 -6.85 9.91
N GLY A 181 -4.27 -7.79 10.81
CA GLY A 181 -4.92 -7.52 12.09
C GLY A 181 -4.10 -6.66 13.05
N ASN A 182 -2.76 -6.64 12.90
CA ASN A 182 -1.85 -5.90 13.79
C ASN A 182 -1.33 -4.58 13.23
N THR A 183 -1.46 -4.32 11.92
CA THR A 183 -0.94 -3.10 11.30
C THR A 183 -1.76 -1.83 11.63
N TRP A 184 -1.45 -0.71 10.97
CA TRP A 184 -2.26 0.51 11.00
C TRP A 184 -3.18 0.62 9.78
N SER A 185 -4.17 1.51 9.84
CA SER A 185 -4.91 1.91 8.64
C SER A 185 -4.04 2.87 7.82
N VAL A 186 -3.65 2.47 6.60
CA VAL A 186 -2.82 3.29 5.71
C VAL A 186 -3.40 4.70 5.49
N PRO A 187 -4.70 4.89 5.17
CA PRO A 187 -5.22 6.23 4.94
C PRO A 187 -5.21 7.11 6.18
N VAL A 188 -5.43 6.55 7.38
CA VAL A 188 -5.35 7.31 8.64
C VAL A 188 -3.91 7.82 8.86
N ILE A 189 -2.92 6.93 8.71
CA ILE A 189 -1.51 7.30 8.89
C ILE A 189 -1.05 8.29 7.79
N ALA A 190 -1.45 8.08 6.54
CA ALA A 190 -1.16 9.00 5.45
C ALA A 190 -1.70 10.41 5.74
N TRP A 191 -2.90 10.51 6.33
CA TRP A 191 -3.45 11.80 6.73
C TRP A 191 -2.62 12.45 7.84
N PHE A 192 -2.30 11.73 8.93
CA PHE A 192 -1.46 12.27 9.99
C PHE A 192 -0.08 12.72 9.51
N ILE A 193 0.58 11.95 8.65
CA ILE A 193 1.87 12.31 8.06
C ILE A 193 1.72 13.55 7.16
N SER A 194 0.62 13.68 6.42
CA SER A 194 0.37 14.88 5.61
C SER A 194 0.27 16.14 6.46
N GLN A 195 -0.32 16.06 7.67
CA GLN A 195 -0.40 17.18 8.61
C GLN A 195 0.99 17.62 9.12
N LEU A 196 1.94 16.69 9.22
CA LEU A 196 3.33 17.00 9.58
C LEU A 196 4.12 17.56 8.39
N CYS A 197 4.05 16.87 7.25
CA CYS A 197 4.87 17.17 6.08
C CYS A 197 4.37 18.37 5.27
N GLY A 198 3.07 18.67 5.35
CA GLY A 198 2.42 19.78 4.65
C GLY A 198 3.02 21.14 4.98
N PRO A 199 3.02 21.56 6.26
CA PRO A 199 3.61 22.84 6.70
C PRO A 199 5.11 22.96 6.38
N LEU A 200 5.82 21.83 6.25
CA LEU A 200 7.23 21.79 5.88
C LEU A 200 7.48 21.89 4.37
N GLY A 201 6.44 21.92 3.54
CA GLY A 201 6.55 21.95 2.08
C GLY A 201 7.03 20.64 1.46
N LEU A 202 7.02 19.52 2.20
CA LEU A 202 7.48 18.21 1.73
C LEU A 202 6.41 17.46 0.93
N CYS A 203 5.13 17.71 1.22
CA CYS A 203 4.01 17.25 0.42
C CYS A 203 2.85 18.26 0.50
N PRO A 204 1.90 18.23 -0.44
CA PRO A 204 0.63 18.93 -0.27
C PRO A 204 -0.13 18.42 0.97
N LEU A 205 -0.98 19.27 1.54
CA LEU A 205 -2.02 18.83 2.48
C LEU A 205 -3.13 18.12 1.70
N TYR A 206 -3.50 16.92 2.13
CA TYR A 206 -4.51 16.12 1.45
C TYR A 206 -5.76 15.98 2.32
N THR A 207 -6.93 16.21 1.72
CA THR A 207 -8.20 15.87 2.36
C THR A 207 -8.30 14.33 2.51
N PRO A 208 -9.08 13.83 3.48
CA PRO A 208 -9.29 12.40 3.64
C PRO A 208 -9.83 11.72 2.36
N GLN A 209 -10.72 12.39 1.61
CA GLN A 209 -11.19 11.88 0.32
C GLN A 209 -10.06 11.74 -0.70
N GLN A 210 -9.20 12.77 -0.84
CA GLN A 210 -8.06 12.70 -1.76
C GLN A 210 -7.13 11.53 -1.43
N ILE A 211 -6.90 11.25 -0.14
CA ILE A 211 -6.12 10.09 0.29
C ILE A 211 -6.80 8.79 -0.13
N VAL A 212 -8.10 8.62 0.11
CA VAL A 212 -8.84 7.43 -0.34
C VAL A 212 -8.77 7.26 -1.85
N ASP A 213 -8.91 8.35 -2.62
CA ASP A 213 -8.79 8.34 -4.07
C ASP A 213 -7.38 7.92 -4.52
N PHE A 214 -6.32 8.37 -3.83
CA PHE A 214 -4.94 7.91 -4.06
C PHE A 214 -4.66 6.47 -3.65
N LEU A 215 -5.56 5.81 -2.92
CA LEU A 215 -5.46 4.39 -2.63
C LEU A 215 -6.29 3.55 -3.60
N ASN A 216 -7.23 4.18 -4.32
CA ASN A 216 -8.07 3.53 -5.31
C ASN A 216 -7.28 3.29 -6.61
N PRO A 217 -7.21 2.04 -7.09
CA PRO A 217 -6.48 1.69 -8.32
C PRO A 217 -7.04 2.38 -9.58
N VAL A 218 -8.33 2.71 -9.62
CA VAL A 218 -8.99 3.34 -10.77
C VAL A 218 -8.60 4.81 -10.91
N HIS A 219 -8.38 5.51 -9.79
CA HIS A 219 -8.11 6.94 -9.77
C HIS A 219 -6.61 7.30 -9.83
N GLN A 220 -5.73 6.32 -9.94
CA GLN A 220 -4.30 6.57 -10.08
C GLN A 220 -3.98 7.25 -11.42
N THR A 221 -3.27 8.38 -11.37
CA THR A 221 -2.74 9.04 -12.57
C THR A 221 -1.49 8.33 -13.10
N PHE A 222 -0.64 7.83 -12.20
CA PHE A 222 0.63 7.20 -12.55
C PHE A 222 0.47 5.70 -12.83
N LEU A 223 1.10 5.23 -13.92
CA LEU A 223 1.07 3.82 -14.31
C LEU A 223 1.66 2.91 -13.21
N GLN A 224 2.73 3.34 -12.56
CA GLN A 224 3.34 2.58 -11.45
C GLN A 224 2.34 2.33 -10.33
N SER A 225 1.63 3.36 -9.90
CA SER A 225 0.61 3.20 -8.86
C SER A 225 -0.52 2.28 -9.28
N ARG A 226 -0.91 2.29 -10.57
CA ARG A 226 -1.88 1.32 -11.13
C ARG A 226 -1.34 -0.10 -11.14
N LEU A 227 -0.06 -0.30 -11.47
CA LEU A 227 0.57 -1.62 -11.49
C LEU A 227 0.73 -2.21 -10.09
N TRP A 228 1.03 -1.36 -9.10
CA TRP A 228 1.16 -1.80 -7.71
C TRP A 228 -0.17 -2.02 -7.01
N ARG A 229 -1.21 -1.26 -7.36
CA ARG A 229 -2.54 -1.41 -6.77
C ARG A 229 -3.44 -2.14 -7.77
N ALA A 230 -3.46 -3.46 -7.69
CA ALA A 230 -4.45 -4.23 -8.42
C ALA A 230 -5.84 -4.05 -7.77
N PRO A 231 -6.93 -3.93 -8.56
CA PRO A 231 -8.28 -3.90 -8.01
C PRO A 231 -8.67 -5.27 -7.44
N VAL A 232 -9.47 -5.27 -6.37
CA VAL A 232 -10.04 -6.51 -5.79
C VAL A 232 -10.93 -7.22 -6.81
N ARG A 233 -11.65 -6.45 -7.62
CA ARG A 233 -12.40 -6.93 -8.78
C ARG A 233 -11.56 -6.72 -10.04
N PRO A 234 -11.07 -7.78 -10.70
CA PRO A 234 -10.46 -7.65 -12.02
C PRO A 234 -11.42 -6.93 -12.97
N LEU A 235 -10.91 -6.00 -13.78
CA LEU A 235 -11.75 -5.26 -14.74
C LEU A 235 -12.46 -6.26 -15.66
N ARG A 236 -13.80 -6.18 -15.71
CA ARG A 236 -14.62 -7.04 -16.57
C ARG A 236 -14.27 -6.84 -18.04
N GLY A 237 -14.04 -7.94 -18.74
CA GLY A 237 -13.85 -7.99 -20.18
C GLY A 237 -13.38 -9.40 -20.57
N PRO A 238 -13.56 -9.83 -21.83
CA PRO A 238 -12.84 -10.99 -22.32
C PRO A 238 -11.37 -10.69 -22.10
N ALA A 239 -10.71 -11.42 -21.20
CA ALA A 239 -9.28 -11.32 -21.05
C ALA A 239 -8.73 -11.54 -22.48
N PRO A 240 -8.10 -10.54 -23.11
CA PRO A 240 -7.29 -10.87 -24.27
C PRO A 240 -6.36 -11.99 -23.81
N ALA A 241 -6.02 -12.94 -24.67
CA ALA A 241 -5.14 -14.07 -24.33
C ALA A 241 -3.71 -13.64 -23.86
N ALA A 242 -3.53 -12.38 -23.47
CA ALA A 242 -2.43 -11.82 -22.74
C ALA A 242 -2.35 -12.45 -21.33
N SER A 243 -1.25 -13.16 -21.13
CA SER A 243 -0.93 -13.86 -19.91
C SER A 243 -0.92 -12.93 -18.68
N PRO A 244 -1.41 -13.35 -17.49
CA PRO A 244 -1.22 -12.65 -16.22
C PRO A 244 0.25 -12.34 -15.89
N ASN A 245 1.17 -12.98 -16.63
CA ASN A 245 2.59 -12.72 -16.62
C ASN A 245 2.95 -11.27 -17.02
N LEU A 246 2.19 -10.60 -17.89
CA LEU A 246 2.58 -9.28 -18.39
C LEU A 246 2.53 -8.20 -17.29
N VAL A 247 1.49 -8.18 -16.46
CA VAL A 247 1.40 -7.19 -15.36
C VAL A 247 2.49 -7.44 -14.33
N ALA A 248 2.76 -8.71 -14.01
CA ALA A 248 3.85 -9.08 -13.11
C ALA A 248 5.23 -8.72 -13.70
N GLN A 249 5.43 -8.93 -15.00
CA GLN A 249 6.64 -8.54 -15.73
C GLN A 249 6.80 -7.02 -15.75
N LEU A 250 5.77 -6.26 -16.13
CA LEU A 250 5.80 -4.81 -16.12
C LEU A 250 6.07 -4.25 -14.73
N GLY A 251 5.46 -4.83 -13.69
CA GLY A 251 5.72 -4.46 -12.29
C GLY A 251 7.17 -4.70 -11.85
N GLN A 252 7.85 -5.73 -12.39
CA GLN A 252 9.28 -5.99 -12.15
C GLN A 252 10.19 -5.03 -12.91
N LEU A 253 9.72 -4.46 -14.02
CA LEU A 253 10.48 -3.49 -14.82
C LEU A 253 10.39 -2.07 -14.27
N VAL A 254 9.45 -1.79 -13.36
CA VAL A 254 9.42 -0.50 -12.67
C VAL A 254 10.48 -0.49 -11.59
N SER A 255 11.49 0.35 -11.75
CA SER A 255 12.54 0.57 -10.75
C SER A 255 11.93 0.97 -9.40
N VAL A 256 12.48 0.44 -8.30
CA VAL A 256 12.10 0.81 -6.93
C VAL A 256 12.24 2.32 -6.66
N LYS A 257 13.08 3.02 -7.46
CA LYS A 257 13.29 4.47 -7.38
C LYS A 257 12.27 5.32 -8.16
N GLY A 258 11.33 4.70 -8.87
CA GLY A 258 10.10 5.35 -9.32
C GLY A 258 10.15 6.22 -10.58
N GLU A 259 11.29 6.37 -11.25
CA GLU A 259 11.36 7.25 -12.45
C GLU A 259 11.53 6.50 -13.77
N ASP A 260 12.07 5.28 -13.77
CA ASP A 260 12.28 4.51 -14.99
C ASP A 260 11.52 3.18 -14.95
N ILE A 261 10.61 2.99 -15.92
CA ILE A 261 10.40 1.65 -16.45
C ILE A 261 11.73 1.32 -17.12
N LEU A 262 12.51 0.44 -16.50
CA LEU A 262 13.59 -0.22 -17.21
C LEU A 262 12.91 -1.05 -18.30
N LEU A 263 12.64 -0.42 -19.44
CA LEU A 263 12.58 -1.12 -20.70
C LEU A 263 14.01 -1.60 -20.90
N THR A 264 14.39 -2.69 -20.22
CA THR A 264 15.44 -3.55 -20.74
C THR A 264 14.93 -3.91 -22.11
N ALA A 265 15.40 -3.17 -23.12
CA ALA A 265 15.27 -3.57 -24.50
C ALA A 265 15.69 -5.03 -24.50
N ASP A 266 14.85 -5.89 -25.06
CA ASP A 266 15.23 -7.26 -25.36
C ASP A 266 16.68 -7.22 -25.84
N PRO A 267 17.63 -7.98 -25.28
CA PRO A 267 19.01 -7.97 -25.78
C PRO A 267 19.04 -8.20 -27.30
N ASN A 268 18.05 -8.90 -27.86
CA ASN A 268 17.87 -9.06 -29.31
C ASN A 268 17.44 -7.77 -30.03
N ALA A 269 16.81 -6.81 -29.36
CA ALA A 269 16.43 -5.52 -29.94
C ALA A 269 17.63 -4.61 -30.19
N VAL A 270 18.70 -4.73 -29.40
CA VAL A 270 19.98 -4.05 -29.68
C VAL A 270 20.61 -4.65 -30.94
N GLU A 271 20.63 -5.97 -31.03
CA GLU A 271 21.15 -6.69 -32.20
C GLU A 271 20.33 -6.38 -33.46
N LEU A 272 18.99 -6.34 -33.36
CA LEU A 272 18.11 -5.98 -34.46
C LEU A 272 18.33 -4.53 -34.93
N ARG A 273 18.52 -3.58 -34.00
CA ARG A 273 18.86 -2.19 -34.35
C ARG A 273 20.22 -2.08 -35.04
N GLN A 274 21.20 -2.85 -34.59
CA GLN A 274 22.52 -2.89 -35.22
C GLN A 274 22.43 -3.45 -36.64
N GLN A 275 21.69 -4.54 -36.84
CA GLN A 275 21.41 -5.11 -38.16
C GLN A 275 20.68 -4.12 -39.08
N MET A 276 19.69 -3.38 -38.57
CA MET A 276 18.98 -2.35 -39.33
C MET A 276 19.89 -1.19 -39.74
N ASN A 277 20.77 -0.74 -38.84
CA ASN A 277 21.73 0.33 -39.14
C ASN A 277 22.76 -0.13 -40.19
N GLU A 278 23.28 -1.36 -40.08
CA GLU A 278 24.16 -1.93 -41.11
C GLU A 278 23.49 -2.04 -42.47
N ALA A 279 22.22 -2.48 -42.49
CA ALA A 279 21.42 -2.54 -43.72
C ALA A 279 21.23 -1.14 -44.32
N ALA A 280 20.93 -0.13 -43.52
CA ALA A 280 20.77 1.25 -43.98
C ALA A 280 22.06 1.82 -44.58
N VAL A 281 23.21 1.57 -43.95
CA VAL A 281 24.52 1.99 -44.46
C VAL A 281 24.83 1.31 -45.79
N LYS A 282 24.54 0.01 -45.93
CA LYS A 282 24.72 -0.73 -47.20
C LYS A 282 23.84 -0.16 -48.32
N VAL A 283 22.59 0.19 -48.01
CA VAL A 283 21.67 0.82 -48.98
C VAL A 283 22.20 2.19 -49.42
N GLN A 284 22.63 3.04 -48.47
CA GLN A 284 23.20 4.35 -48.80
C GLN A 284 24.48 4.25 -49.64
N ALA A 285 25.35 3.28 -49.33
CA ALA A 285 26.57 3.03 -50.11
C ALA A 285 26.24 2.59 -51.55
N LEU A 286 25.24 1.72 -51.73
CA LEU A 286 24.78 1.30 -53.05
C LEU A 286 24.20 2.46 -53.86
N GLU A 287 23.43 3.35 -53.24
CA GLU A 287 22.89 4.53 -53.90
C GLU A 287 23.99 5.53 -54.31
N ARG A 288 24.96 5.79 -53.43
CA ARG A 288 26.13 6.62 -53.77
C ARG A 288 26.93 6.02 -54.92
N GLY A 289 27.15 4.71 -54.90
CA GLY A 289 27.81 4.00 -56.00
C GLY A 289 27.05 4.08 -57.32
N ARG A 290 25.70 4.00 -57.29
CA ARG A 290 24.86 4.20 -58.48
C ARG A 290 24.95 5.64 -59.02
N LYS A 291 24.94 6.65 -58.14
CA LYS A 291 25.08 8.06 -58.53
C LYS A 291 26.45 8.34 -59.15
N ALA A 292 27.54 7.86 -58.55
CA ALA A 292 28.89 8.02 -59.06
C ALA A 292 29.05 7.40 -60.46
N ARG A 293 28.52 6.17 -60.68
CA ARG A 293 28.56 5.54 -62.01
C ARG A 293 27.76 6.31 -63.07
N LYS A 294 26.64 6.92 -62.70
CA LYS A 294 25.88 7.80 -63.61
C LYS A 294 26.67 9.04 -64.00
N GLN A 295 27.38 9.66 -63.05
CA GLN A 295 28.23 10.83 -63.31
C GLN A 295 29.40 10.51 -64.25
N VAL A 296 30.13 9.41 -63.99
CA VAL A 296 31.23 8.97 -64.86
C VAL A 296 30.73 8.64 -66.27
N ALA A 297 29.55 8.00 -66.39
CA ALA A 297 28.95 7.74 -67.69
C ALA A 297 28.55 9.02 -68.44
N SER A 298 28.04 10.04 -67.74
CA SER A 298 27.74 11.34 -68.35
C SER A 298 28.99 12.13 -68.76
N GLU A 299 30.06 12.06 -67.97
CA GLU A 299 31.33 12.73 -68.28
C GLU A 299 32.05 12.09 -69.46
N ALA A 300 32.07 10.75 -69.54
CA ALA A 300 32.61 10.03 -70.67
C ALA A 300 31.86 10.29 -71.99
N GLY A 301 30.56 10.67 -71.91
CA GLY A 301 29.75 11.05 -73.07
C GLY A 301 30.00 12.47 -73.59
N SER A 302 30.54 13.38 -72.76
CA SER A 302 30.64 14.81 -73.10
C SER A 302 32.00 15.23 -73.68
N SER A 303 33.03 14.36 -73.63
CA SER A 303 34.40 14.69 -74.05
C SER A 303 34.63 14.73 -75.58
N LYS A 304 33.59 14.77 -76.43
CA LYS A 304 33.76 14.79 -77.90
C LYS A 304 33.49 16.13 -78.58
N HIS A 305 33.13 17.20 -77.88
CA HIS A 305 33.01 18.53 -78.50
C HIS A 305 33.52 19.63 -77.58
N GLY A 306 34.68 20.18 -77.93
CA GLY A 306 35.24 21.35 -77.25
C GLY A 306 36.40 21.94 -78.06
N SER A 307 36.08 22.54 -79.21
CA SER A 307 36.95 23.51 -79.86
C SER A 307 36.42 24.91 -79.59
N SER A 308 37.36 25.80 -79.31
CA SER A 308 37.31 27.25 -79.42
C SER A 308 36.92 28.07 -78.17
N ARG A 309 37.97 28.73 -77.68
CA ARG A 309 38.11 30.19 -77.57
C ARG A 309 37.41 30.84 -76.38
N GLY A 310 38.24 31.22 -75.42
CA GLY A 310 37.88 32.12 -74.34
C GLY A 310 37.82 33.58 -74.78
N GLU A 311 37.18 34.37 -73.93
CA GLU A 311 37.49 35.77 -73.63
C GLU A 311 36.69 36.17 -72.37
N ASP A 312 37.41 36.84 -71.47
CA ASP A 312 37.04 37.86 -70.49
C ASP A 312 35.57 38.01 -70.03
N GLN A 313 35.36 38.00 -68.70
CA GLN A 313 34.92 39.22 -67.99
C GLN A 313 34.95 39.09 -66.47
N GLN A 314 35.45 40.16 -65.85
CA GLN A 314 35.30 40.51 -64.45
C GLN A 314 33.81 40.70 -64.09
N GLN A 315 33.36 40.18 -62.95
CA GLN A 315 32.55 40.97 -62.02
C GLN A 315 32.45 40.36 -60.62
N SER A 316 32.67 41.24 -59.66
CA SER A 316 32.42 41.16 -58.23
C SER A 316 31.03 40.68 -57.86
N GLN A 317 30.90 39.93 -56.75
CA GLN A 317 29.89 40.24 -55.73
C GLN A 317 30.18 39.58 -54.38
N HIS A 318 29.87 40.36 -53.34
CA HIS A 318 29.92 40.07 -51.92
C HIS A 318 29.06 38.85 -51.51
N PHE A 319 29.54 38.07 -50.56
CA PHE A 319 28.67 37.55 -49.49
C PHE A 319 29.46 37.32 -48.20
N VAL A 320 28.93 37.89 -47.12
CA VAL A 320 29.36 37.74 -45.74
C VAL A 320 28.56 36.60 -45.13
N THR A 321 29.22 35.65 -44.46
CA THR A 321 28.66 35.02 -43.26
C THR A 321 29.74 34.33 -42.43
N SER A 322 29.75 34.74 -41.17
CA SER A 322 30.46 34.23 -40.02
C SER A 322 30.28 32.73 -39.78
N VAL A 323 31.34 32.02 -39.40
CA VAL A 323 31.27 30.98 -38.37
C VAL A 323 32.55 31.04 -37.53
N SER A 324 32.32 31.09 -36.23
CA SER A 324 33.24 31.21 -35.11
C SER A 324 34.05 29.95 -34.85
N ASP A 325 35.28 30.19 -34.41
CA ASP A 325 36.24 29.24 -33.87
C ASP A 325 35.68 28.46 -32.66
N ALA A 326 35.91 27.14 -32.66
CA ALA A 326 35.75 26.28 -31.50
C ALA A 326 37.14 25.76 -31.07
N PRO A 327 37.59 25.98 -29.82
CA PRO A 327 38.84 25.42 -29.35
C PRO A 327 38.67 23.97 -28.88
N ALA A 328 39.74 23.21 -29.12
CA ALA A 328 39.96 21.85 -28.63
C ALA A 328 39.94 21.80 -27.10
N VAL A 329 39.19 20.83 -26.55
CA VAL A 329 39.19 20.50 -25.12
C VAL A 329 40.05 19.25 -24.90
N SER A 330 40.90 19.41 -23.88
CA SER A 330 41.94 18.55 -23.36
C SER A 330 41.47 17.26 -22.69
N ASP A 331 42.29 16.23 -22.87
CA ASP A 331 42.69 15.15 -21.95
C ASP A 331 41.94 15.02 -20.61
N ALA A 332 41.26 13.89 -20.43
CA ALA A 332 40.81 13.38 -19.15
C ALA A 332 41.85 12.38 -18.58
N PRO A 333 42.23 12.47 -17.29
CA PRO A 333 43.14 11.52 -16.67
C PRO A 333 42.40 10.25 -16.19
N ALA A 334 43.12 9.14 -16.27
CA ALA A 334 42.72 7.80 -15.85
C ALA A 334 42.33 7.73 -14.36
N GLU A 335 41.25 7.01 -14.07
CA GLU A 335 40.87 6.60 -12.71
C GLU A 335 41.77 5.44 -12.21
N PRO A 336 42.15 5.43 -10.92
CA PRO A 336 42.93 4.34 -10.34
C PRO A 336 42.06 3.14 -9.95
N GLU A 337 42.55 1.95 -10.32
CA GLU A 337 41.98 0.65 -9.95
C GLU A 337 41.89 0.48 -8.42
N THR A 338 40.74 0.01 -7.95
CA THR A 338 40.53 -0.40 -6.56
C THR A 338 40.96 -1.86 -6.34
N PRO A 339 41.63 -2.19 -5.23
CA PRO A 339 42.13 -3.53 -4.97
C PRO A 339 41.01 -4.49 -4.51
N LYS A 340 41.01 -5.68 -5.12
CA LYS A 340 40.15 -6.83 -4.79
C LYS A 340 40.42 -7.32 -3.36
N THR A 341 39.37 -7.40 -2.55
CA THR A 341 39.38 -8.10 -1.25
C THR A 341 39.30 -9.62 -1.45
N PRO A 342 40.04 -10.42 -0.67
CA PRO A 342 40.04 -11.88 -0.79
C PRO A 342 38.81 -12.52 -0.13
N LYS A 343 38.28 -13.51 -0.84
CA LYS A 343 37.14 -14.37 -0.50
C LYS A 343 37.58 -15.35 0.60
N VAL A 344 37.03 -15.23 1.80
CA VAL A 344 37.23 -16.22 2.88
C VAL A 344 36.24 -17.37 2.66
N GLU A 345 36.75 -18.50 2.18
CA GLU A 345 36.04 -19.78 2.18
C GLU A 345 36.04 -20.35 3.61
N ARG A 346 34.84 -20.54 4.18
CA ARG A 346 34.64 -21.36 5.37
C ARG A 346 33.92 -22.64 4.95
N SER A 347 34.69 -23.70 4.83
CA SER A 347 34.24 -25.09 4.80
C SER A 347 33.85 -25.51 6.23
N HIS A 348 32.60 -25.92 6.44
CA HIS A 348 32.27 -26.83 7.54
C HIS A 348 31.44 -27.99 6.99
N SER A 349 32.06 -29.16 7.16
CA SER A 349 31.63 -30.49 6.83
C SER A 349 30.45 -30.94 7.69
N ALA A 350 29.67 -31.85 7.11
CA ALA A 350 28.59 -32.61 7.72
C ALA A 350 29.06 -33.55 8.84
N GLU A 351 28.12 -33.91 9.72
CA GLU A 351 27.76 -35.28 10.13
C GLU A 351 26.88 -35.22 11.41
N GLY A 352 25.64 -35.69 11.32
CA GLY A 352 25.16 -36.84 12.11
C GLY A 352 24.34 -36.33 13.32
N SER A 353 23.31 -36.98 13.84
CA SER A 353 22.66 -38.26 13.60
C SER A 353 21.30 -38.21 14.35
N ASP A 354 20.41 -39.11 13.99
CA ASP A 354 19.14 -39.39 14.65
C ASP A 354 19.28 -39.62 16.17
N ASP A 355 18.26 -39.23 16.95
CA ASP A 355 17.67 -40.11 17.97
C ASP A 355 16.34 -39.56 18.51
N GLU A 356 15.38 -40.49 18.61
CA GLU A 356 14.08 -40.34 19.23
C GLU A 356 14.14 -40.25 20.77
N ALA A 357 12.99 -39.83 21.31
CA ALA A 357 12.40 -40.20 22.60
C ALA A 357 12.57 -39.22 23.78
N GLY A 358 11.44 -39.03 24.48
CA GLY A 358 11.45 -38.70 25.90
C GLY A 358 10.52 -37.58 26.31
N PHE A 359 9.29 -37.95 26.67
CA PHE A 359 8.39 -37.17 27.51
C PHE A 359 9.06 -36.77 28.83
N GLY A 360 8.81 -35.54 29.28
CA GLY A 360 9.15 -35.04 30.59
C GLY A 360 8.47 -33.69 30.83
N GLU A 361 7.18 -33.73 31.18
CA GLU A 361 6.48 -32.58 31.75
C GLU A 361 7.01 -32.38 33.16
N ASP A 362 7.84 -31.35 33.38
CA ASP A 362 8.16 -30.87 34.71
C ASP A 362 7.41 -29.56 34.98
N GLU A 363 6.53 -29.68 35.96
CA GLU A 363 5.55 -28.74 36.45
C GLU A 363 6.27 -27.69 37.33
N LEU A 364 6.50 -26.49 36.79
CA LEU A 364 6.94 -25.34 37.58
C LEU A 364 5.75 -24.44 37.90
N SER A 365 5.21 -24.61 39.12
CA SER A 365 4.21 -23.75 39.73
C SER A 365 4.79 -22.37 40.07
N PRO A 366 4.16 -21.24 39.69
CA PRO A 366 4.48 -19.96 40.29
C PRO A 366 3.66 -19.72 41.58
N VAL A 367 4.40 -19.47 42.65
CA VAL A 367 3.96 -19.00 43.97
C VAL A 367 3.19 -17.68 43.84
N THR A 368 1.94 -17.65 44.29
CA THR A 368 1.12 -16.44 44.44
C THR A 368 1.31 -15.85 45.85
N PRO A 369 1.62 -14.56 46.02
CA PRO A 369 1.53 -13.92 47.32
C PRO A 369 0.06 -13.57 47.64
N ALA A 370 -0.36 -13.91 48.85
CA ALA A 370 -1.66 -13.60 49.42
C ALA A 370 -1.81 -12.08 49.63
N ILE A 371 -2.89 -11.50 49.09
CA ILE A 371 -3.33 -10.14 49.40
C ILE A 371 -4.55 -10.25 50.34
N THR A 372 -4.35 -9.80 51.57
CA THR A 372 -5.38 -9.65 52.59
C THR A 372 -6.29 -8.47 52.25
N ILE A 373 -7.59 -8.75 52.06
CA ILE A 373 -8.63 -7.71 51.89
C ILE A 373 -9.13 -7.32 53.28
N VAL A 374 -8.90 -6.07 53.67
CA VAL A 374 -9.52 -5.44 54.84
C VAL A 374 -10.85 -4.82 54.40
N GLN A 375 -11.95 -5.25 55.03
CA GLN A 375 -13.26 -4.62 54.91
C GLN A 375 -13.33 -3.36 55.79
N PRO A 376 -13.89 -2.24 55.31
CA PRO A 376 -14.44 -1.22 56.19
C PRO A 376 -15.94 -1.47 56.41
N THR A 377 -16.27 -1.65 57.68
CA THR A 377 -17.61 -1.67 58.28
C THR A 377 -18.28 -0.30 58.20
N GLY A 378 -19.58 -0.31 57.83
CA GLY A 378 -20.68 0.39 58.51
C GLY A 378 -20.63 1.92 58.67
N GLY A 379 -21.64 2.58 58.10
CA GLY A 379 -22.01 3.95 58.45
C GLY A 379 -23.39 4.33 57.89
N GLU A 380 -24.43 4.02 58.65
CA GLU A 380 -25.80 4.50 58.46
C GLU A 380 -25.90 6.02 58.65
N GLY A 381 -26.84 6.66 57.95
CA GLY A 381 -27.18 8.07 58.20
C GLY A 381 -28.20 8.62 57.21
N ALA A 382 -29.48 8.38 57.47
CA ALA A 382 -30.60 8.98 56.75
C ALA A 382 -30.98 10.36 57.32
N SER A 383 -31.20 11.35 56.46
CA SER A 383 -32.16 12.45 56.71
C SER A 383 -32.41 13.30 55.45
N HIS A 384 -33.63 13.22 54.92
CA HIS A 384 -34.35 14.26 54.14
C HIS A 384 -34.69 15.49 55.04
N PRO A 385 -35.31 16.63 54.58
CA PRO A 385 -35.88 17.04 53.27
C PRO A 385 -35.43 18.52 52.91
N PRO A 386 -36.16 19.40 52.16
CA PRO A 386 -37.31 19.25 51.26
C PRO A 386 -37.16 19.85 49.84
N SER A 387 -38.19 19.54 49.06
CA SER A 387 -38.55 19.94 47.71
C SER A 387 -38.89 21.42 47.53
N GLU A 388 -38.39 22.02 46.45
CA GLU A 388 -39.07 23.08 45.67
C GLU A 388 -38.86 22.85 44.17
N GLN A 389 -39.94 22.97 43.41
CA GLN A 389 -40.06 23.02 41.94
C GLN A 389 -40.80 24.34 41.61
N PRO A 390 -40.98 24.77 40.33
CA PRO A 390 -40.19 24.56 39.11
C PRO A 390 -40.01 25.86 38.27
N GLY A 391 -39.10 25.81 37.29
CA GLY A 391 -39.11 26.63 36.07
C GLY A 391 -38.32 25.86 35.01
N GLY A 392 -38.77 25.58 33.79
CA GLY A 392 -39.55 26.38 32.85
C GLY A 392 -38.65 26.59 31.62
N LEU A 393 -39.19 26.39 30.40
CA LEU A 393 -38.59 26.53 29.04
C LEU A 393 -38.10 25.19 28.43
N SER A 394 -38.88 24.52 27.56
CA SER A 394 -39.30 24.85 26.19
C SER A 394 -38.16 24.73 25.17
N LEU A 395 -38.14 23.62 24.43
CA LEU A 395 -37.38 23.45 23.19
C LEU A 395 -38.32 22.86 22.13
N LYS A 396 -38.57 23.69 21.12
CA LYS A 396 -39.38 23.38 19.94
C LYS A 396 -38.60 22.50 18.98
N SER A 397 -39.32 21.51 18.45
CA SER A 397 -39.04 20.78 17.23
C SER A 397 -38.87 21.72 16.04
N MET A 398 -37.92 21.41 15.15
CA MET A 398 -38.01 21.77 13.73
C MET A 398 -37.39 20.63 12.92
N GLU A 399 -38.29 19.91 12.25
CA GLU A 399 -38.01 19.12 11.05
C GLU A 399 -37.73 20.07 9.87
N VAL A 400 -36.71 19.74 9.08
CA VAL A 400 -36.85 19.50 7.63
C VAL A 400 -35.93 18.33 7.29
#